data_AF-A0A3S4SA66-F1
#
_entry.id   AF-A0A3S4SA66-F1
#
_cell.length_a   1.000
_cell.length_b   1.000
_cell.length_c   1.000
_cell.angle_alpha   90.00
_cell.angle_beta   90.00
_cell.angle_gamma   90.00
#
_symmetry.space_group_name_H-M   'P 1'
#
loop_
_entity.id
_entity.type
_entity.pdbx_description
1 polymer ?
#
loop_
_entity_poly.entity_id
_entity_poly.type
_entity_poly.pdbx_seq_one_letter_code
_entity_poly.pdbx_strand_id
1 'polypeptide(L)' 'MKLDLSTARRNLNSPNIKTRKRALKVIKSHKRNKNN' A
#
# COMPACT_ATOMS: atom_id res chain seq x y z
N MET A 1 -7.21 -9.85 6.24
CA MET A 1 -6.68 -9.92 4.85
C MET A 1 -5.39 -9.11 4.78
N LYS A 2 -4.22 -9.76 4.72
CA LYS A 2 -2.95 -9.05 4.47
C LYS A 2 -2.97 -8.56 3.03
N LEU A 3 -2.66 -7.28 2.81
CA LEU A 3 -2.69 -6.66 1.49
C LEU A 3 -1.28 -6.76 0.91
N ASP A 4 -1.10 -7.59 -0.11
CA ASP A 4 0.21 -7.79 -0.73
C ASP A 4 0.71 -6.51 -1.41
N LEU A 5 2.04 -6.38 -1.51
CA LEU A 5 2.68 -5.20 -2.10
C LEU A 5 2.23 -4.96 -3.55
N SER A 6 2.04 -6.02 -4.33
CA SER A 6 1.53 -5.95 -5.71
C SER A 6 0.14 -5.33 -5.77
N THR A 7 -0.76 -5.80 -4.89
CA THR A 7 -2.12 -5.27 -4.78
C THR A 7 -2.14 -3.83 -4.27
N ALA A 8 -1.26 -3.48 -3.32
CA ALA A 8 -1.12 -2.11 -2.84
C ALA A 8 -0.66 -1.16 -3.96
N ARG A 9 0.25 -1.59 -4.86
CA ARG A 9 0.68 -0.79 -6.02
C ARG A 9 -0.47 -0.49 -6.98
N ARG A 10 -1.32 -1.47 -7.29
CA ARG A 10 -2.52 -1.25 -8.12
C ARG A 10 -3.52 -0.30 -7.46
N ASN A 11 -3.70 -0.45 -6.14
CA ASN A 11 -4.65 0.34 -5.36
C ASN A 11 -4.26 1.82 -5.17
N LEU A 12 -3.02 2.21 -5.50
CA LEU A 12 -2.63 3.62 -5.55
C LEU A 12 -3.43 4.41 -6.59
N ASN A 13 -3.80 3.76 -7.70
CA ASN A 13 -4.54 4.39 -8.80
C ASN A 13 -6.06 4.26 -8.64
N SER A 14 -6.54 3.78 -7.48
CA SER A 14 -7.97 3.68 -7.22
C SER A 14 -8.61 5.07 -7.12
N PRO A 15 -9.82 5.27 -7.67
CA PRO A 15 -10.58 6.51 -7.49
C PRO A 15 -11.02 6.70 -6.03
N ASN A 16 -11.09 5.62 -5.24
CA ASN A 16 -11.50 5.69 -3.85
C ASN A 16 -10.34 6.17 -2.95
N ILE A 17 -10.54 7.32 -2.29
CA ILE A 17 -9.54 7.92 -1.40
C ILE A 17 -9.13 7.00 -0.24
N LYS A 18 -10.07 6.24 0.35
CA LYS A 18 -9.76 5.31 1.46
C LYS A 18 -8.86 4.18 0.97
N THR A 19 -9.10 3.68 -0.24
CA THR A 19 -8.29 2.63 -0.88
C THR A 19 -6.86 3.10 -1.14
N ARG A 20 -6.70 4.31 -1.70
CA ARG A 20 -5.38 4.92 -1.94
C ARG A 20 -4.60 5.18 -0.65
N LYS A 21 -5.27 5.68 0.41
CA LYS A 21 -4.66 5.88 1.73
C LYS A 21 -4.16 4.56 2.35
N ARG A 22 -4.94 3.48 2.24
CA ARG A 22 -4.53 2.14 2.71
C ARG A 22 -3.33 1.62 1.93
N ALA A 23 -3.34 1.73 0.61
CA ALA A 23 -2.22 1.36 -0.26
C ALA A 23 -0.92 2.07 0.13
N LEU A 24 -0.98 3.39 0.33
CA LEU A 24 0.16 4.19 0.77
C LEU A 24 0.71 3.72 2.11
N LYS A 25 -0.15 3.38 3.09
CA LYS A 25 0.27 2.88 4.40
C LYS A 25 1.06 1.56 4.26
N VAL A 26 0.55 0.62 3.46
CA VAL A 26 1.19 -0.68 3.22
C VAL A 26 2.55 -0.50 2.54
N ILE A 27 2.62 0.31 1.48
CA ILE A 27 3.87 0.58 0.76
C ILE A 27 4.91 1.24 1.67
N LYS A 28 4.51 2.23 2.47
CA LYS A 28 5.41 2.89 3.44
C LYS A 28 5.91 1.91 4.51
N SER A 29 5.03 1.06 5.05
CA SER A 29 5.42 0.03 6.01
C SER A 29 6.41 -0.96 5.41
N HIS A 30 6.18 -1.40 4.17
CA HIS A 30 7.08 -2.33 3.50
C HIS A 30 8.46 -1.70 3.21
N LYS A 31 8.49 -0.42 2.80
CA LYS A 31 9.75 0.33 2.63
C LYS A 31 10.53 0.47 3.93
N ARG A 32 9.87 0.78 5.05
CA ARG A 32 10.51 0.87 6.37
C ARG A 32 11.09 -0.47 6.80
N ASN A 33 10.35 -1.55 6.62
CA ASN A 33 10.79 -2.91 6.97
C ASN A 33 11.91 -3.46 6.07
N LYS A 34 12.12 -2.90 4.86
CA LYS A 34 13.22 -3.27 3.98
C LYS A 34 14.55 -2.58 4.36
N ASN A 35 14.48 -1.45 5.06
CA ASN A 35 15.63 -0.64 5.43
C ASN A 35 16.12 -0.88 6.87
N ASN A 36 15.47 -1.79 7.60
CA ASN A 36 15.93 -2.34 8.88
C ASN A 36 16.37 -3.79 8.64
#